data_AF-A0A930RX85-F1
#
_entry.id   AF-A0A930RX85-F1
#
_cell.length_a   1.000
_cell.length_b   1.000
_cell.length_c   1.000
_cell.angle_alpha   90.00
_cell.angle_beta   90.00
_cell.angle_gamma   90.00
#
_symmetry.space_group_name_H-M   'P 1'
#
loop_
_entity.id
_entity.type
_entity.pdbx_description
1 polymer ?
#
loop_
_entity_poly.entity_id
_entity_poly.type
_entity_poly.pdbx_seq_one_letter_code
_entity_poly.pdbx_strand_id
1 'polypeptide(L)'
;MHNFIEGLMEFHFLQNALVSAVVIGAVAGILGCFIILRGMSLMGDAISHAVLPGVALSFILGINFFIGALVFGLLASFLIAFVNQNSTIKGDTAIGITFSSFLALGVILISVAKSSTDLFHILFGNILAVQDIDLLITLVVSVIVVVVILAYFKELQVTSFDPV
;
A
#
# COMPACT_ATOMS: atom_id res chain seq x y z
N MET A 1 24.75 12.21 17.89
CA MET A 1 23.67 12.95 17.20
C MET A 1 24.19 13.86 16.08
N HIS A 2 25.31 14.59 16.23
CA HIS A 2 25.88 15.40 15.14
C HIS A 2 26.16 14.60 13.86
N ASN A 3 26.78 13.42 13.98
CA ASN A 3 27.09 12.56 12.82
C ASN A 3 25.86 12.05 12.04
N PHE A 4 24.66 12.01 12.66
CA PHE A 4 23.44 11.56 11.98
C PHE A 4 22.82 12.69 11.14
N ILE A 5 22.87 13.93 11.66
CA ILE A 5 22.36 15.11 10.96
C ILE A 5 23.27 15.46 9.78
N GLU A 6 24.59 15.32 9.93
CA GLU A 6 25.55 15.45 8.82
C GLU A 6 25.32 14.38 7.75
N GLY A 7 25.13 13.11 8.15
CA GLY A 7 24.79 12.03 7.21
C GLY A 7 23.47 12.27 6.46
N LEU A 8 22.48 12.88 7.11
CA LEU A 8 21.22 13.31 6.46
C LEU A 8 21.45 14.42 5.43
N MET A 9 22.42 15.29 5.63
CA MET A 9 22.72 16.40 4.71
C MET A 9 23.62 15.97 3.54
N GLU A 10 24.47 14.95 3.72
CA GLU A 10 25.37 14.44 2.67
C GLU A 10 24.73 13.38 1.76
N PHE A 11 23.91 12.47 2.31
CA PHE A 11 23.40 11.33 1.55
C PHE A 11 22.02 11.58 0.95
N HIS A 12 21.98 11.74 -0.37
CA HIS A 12 20.73 11.96 -1.11
C HIS A 12 19.69 10.85 -0.89
N PHE A 13 20.12 9.58 -0.80
CA PHE A 13 19.21 8.46 -0.52
C PHE A 13 18.54 8.56 0.86
N LEU A 14 19.25 9.14 1.85
CA LEU A 14 18.73 9.29 3.20
C LEU A 14 17.74 10.47 3.28
N GLN A 15 17.96 11.51 2.49
CA GLN A 15 16.99 12.61 2.31
C GLN A 15 15.70 12.10 1.67
N ASN A 16 15.82 11.35 0.57
CA ASN A 16 14.68 10.75 -0.11
C ASN A 16 13.88 9.82 0.82
N ALA A 17 14.59 8.99 1.61
CA ALA A 17 13.97 8.13 2.60
C ALA A 17 13.22 8.93 3.67
N LEU A 18 13.80 10.02 4.18
CA LEU A 18 13.16 10.87 5.19
C LEU A 18 11.91 11.58 4.63
N VAL A 19 12.02 12.20 3.46
CA VAL A 19 10.91 12.93 2.83
C VAL A 19 9.77 11.98 2.49
N SER A 20 10.06 10.82 1.89
CA SER A 20 9.05 9.81 1.59
C SER A 20 8.37 9.30 2.86
N ALA A 21 9.10 9.02 3.94
CA ALA A 21 8.53 8.59 5.22
C ALA A 21 7.55 9.62 5.80
N VAL A 22 7.91 10.91 5.81
CA VAL A 22 7.07 11.98 6.33
C VAL A 22 5.80 12.14 5.50
N VAL A 23 5.93 12.14 4.17
CA VAL A 23 4.80 12.29 3.24
C VAL A 23 3.84 11.11 3.36
N ILE A 24 4.35 9.87 3.29
CA ILE A 24 3.55 8.65 3.41
C ILE A 24 2.89 8.59 4.79
N GLY A 25 3.62 8.90 5.85
CA GLY A 25 3.09 8.90 7.22
C GLY A 25 1.94 9.89 7.42
N ALA A 26 2.06 11.10 6.85
CA ALA A 26 0.98 12.10 6.91
C ALA A 26 -0.29 11.61 6.18
N VAL A 27 -0.14 11.09 4.96
CA VAL A 27 -1.28 10.60 4.16
C VAL A 27 -1.93 9.36 4.81
N ALA A 28 -1.11 8.43 5.30
CA ALA A 28 -1.58 7.23 5.99
C ALA A 28 -2.33 7.57 7.28
N GLY A 29 -1.88 8.58 8.03
CA GLY A 29 -2.59 9.07 9.22
C GLY A 29 -3.97 9.63 8.89
N ILE A 30 -4.07 10.48 7.86
CA ILE A 30 -5.34 11.06 7.42
C ILE A 30 -6.31 9.97 6.96
N LEU A 31 -5.86 9.07 6.08
CA LEU A 31 -6.68 7.95 5.59
C LEU A 31 -7.08 7.00 6.72
N GLY A 32 -6.14 6.70 7.62
CA GLY A 32 -6.35 5.79 8.76
C GLY A 32 -7.51 6.24 9.66
N CYS A 33 -7.65 7.54 9.91
CA CYS A 33 -8.79 8.07 10.66
C CYS A 33 -10.14 7.67 10.02
N PHE A 34 -10.29 7.81 8.70
CA PHE A 34 -11.53 7.44 8.01
C PHE A 34 -11.74 5.92 7.94
N ILE A 35 -10.67 5.16 7.71
CA ILE A 35 -10.73 3.69 7.63
C ILE A 35 -11.21 3.11 8.97
N ILE A 36 -10.69 3.61 10.10
CA ILE A 36 -11.08 3.17 11.44
C ILE A 36 -12.53 3.55 11.73
N LEU A 37 -12.94 4.79 11.43
CA LEU A 37 -14.33 5.24 11.66
C LEU A 37 -15.35 4.41 10.87
N ARG A 38 -14.99 3.94 9.68
CA ARG A 38 -15.83 3.07 8.85
C ARG A 38 -15.77 1.58 9.22
N GLY A 39 -15.05 1.22 10.28
CA GLY A 39 -14.89 -0.18 10.70
C GLY A 39 -14.02 -1.04 9.78
N MET A 40 -13.36 -0.46 8.77
CA MET A 40 -12.57 -1.19 7.78
C MET A 40 -11.10 -1.34 8.21
N SER A 41 -10.82 -1.53 9.50
CA SER A 41 -9.46 -1.52 10.06
C SER A 41 -8.49 -2.48 9.36
N LEU A 42 -8.99 -3.63 8.89
CA LEU A 42 -8.21 -4.67 8.20
C LEU A 42 -7.85 -4.33 6.74
N MET A 43 -8.43 -3.27 6.17
CA MET A 43 -8.30 -2.96 4.75
C MET A 43 -6.86 -2.56 4.36
N GLY A 44 -6.16 -1.84 5.24
CA GLY A 44 -4.78 -1.42 5.01
C GLY A 44 -3.81 -2.61 4.91
N ASP A 45 -3.90 -3.54 5.86
CA ASP A 45 -3.10 -4.78 5.84
C ASP A 45 -3.47 -5.66 4.64
N ALA A 46 -4.76 -5.80 4.35
CA ALA A 46 -5.22 -6.61 3.23
C ALA A 46 -4.67 -6.13 1.89
N ILE A 47 -4.70 -4.82 1.62
CA ILE A 47 -4.19 -4.26 0.37
C ILE A 47 -2.67 -4.43 0.29
N SER A 48 -1.94 -4.13 1.37
CA SER A 48 -0.48 -4.23 1.41
C SER A 48 0.02 -5.64 1.08
N HIS A 49 -0.67 -6.66 1.59
CA HIS A 49 -0.32 -8.05 1.33
C HIS A 49 -0.91 -8.62 0.04
N ALA A 50 -2.01 -8.07 -0.47
CA ALA A 50 -2.57 -8.50 -1.73
C ALA A 50 -1.75 -8.05 -2.95
N VAL A 51 -0.87 -7.06 -2.77
CA VAL A 51 0.09 -6.60 -3.78
C VAL A 51 1.25 -7.58 -3.97
N LEU A 52 1.59 -8.37 -2.95
CA LEU A 52 2.70 -9.33 -2.95
C LEU A 52 2.70 -10.33 -4.13
N PRO A 53 1.58 -11.03 -4.45
CA PRO A 53 1.54 -11.91 -5.62
C PRO A 53 1.83 -11.18 -6.93
N GLY A 54 1.43 -9.91 -7.07
CA GLY A 54 1.69 -9.13 -8.29
C GLY A 54 3.16 -8.77 -8.47
N VAL A 55 3.85 -8.45 -7.36
CA VAL A 55 5.30 -8.22 -7.36
C VAL A 55 6.04 -9.52 -7.68
N ALA A 56 5.65 -10.64 -7.05
CA ALA A 56 6.25 -11.95 -7.32
C ALA A 56 6.04 -12.40 -8.77
N LEU A 57 4.85 -12.18 -9.33
CA LEU A 57 4.56 -12.53 -10.71
C LEU A 57 5.34 -11.65 -11.70
N SER A 58 5.48 -10.35 -11.41
CA SER A 58 6.29 -9.44 -12.23
C SER A 58 7.76 -9.82 -12.22
N PHE A 59 8.27 -10.27 -11.07
CA PHE A 59 9.63 -10.81 -10.95
C PHE A 59 9.84 -12.02 -11.86
N ILE A 60 8.91 -12.99 -11.83
CA ILE A 60 8.99 -14.21 -12.67
C ILE A 60 8.91 -13.86 -14.17
N LEU A 61 8.07 -12.88 -14.54
CA LEU A 61 7.86 -12.45 -15.92
C LEU A 61 8.91 -11.46 -16.43
N GLY A 62 9.78 -10.93 -15.55
CA GLY A 62 10.76 -9.89 -15.91
C GLY A 62 10.12 -8.52 -16.23
N ILE A 63 8.93 -8.25 -15.71
CA ILE A 63 8.19 -6.98 -15.89
C ILE A 63 8.50 -6.05 -14.71
N ASN A 64 8.32 -4.74 -14.89
CA ASN A 64 8.47 -3.77 -13.83
C ASN A 64 7.53 -4.09 -12.64
N PHE A 65 8.13 -4.22 -11.44
CA PHE A 65 7.44 -4.53 -10.18
C PHE A 65 6.28 -3.59 -9.88
N PHE A 66 6.42 -2.31 -10.24
CA PHE A 66 5.41 -1.27 -10.01
C PHE A 66 4.10 -1.59 -10.73
N ILE A 67 4.18 -2.16 -11.94
CA ILE A 67 3.01 -2.49 -12.76
C ILE A 67 2.25 -3.67 -12.15
N GLY A 68 2.94 -4.75 -11.80
CA GLY A 68 2.27 -5.89 -11.17
C GLY A 68 1.72 -5.54 -9.80
N ALA A 69 2.42 -4.70 -9.04
CA ALA A 69 1.94 -4.21 -7.76
C ALA A 69 0.62 -3.44 -7.89
N LEU A 70 0.56 -2.48 -8.84
CA LEU A 70 -0.65 -1.72 -9.13
C LEU A 70 -1.80 -2.61 -9.59
N VAL A 71 -1.55 -3.50 -10.55
CA VAL A 71 -2.58 -4.36 -11.14
C VAL A 71 -3.18 -5.28 -10.07
N PHE A 72 -2.35 -5.96 -9.28
CA PHE A 72 -2.85 -6.84 -8.22
C PHE A 72 -3.48 -6.07 -7.06
N GLY A 73 -2.98 -4.89 -6.71
CA GLY A 73 -3.60 -4.02 -5.71
C GLY A 73 -5.01 -3.56 -6.11
N LEU A 74 -5.18 -3.13 -7.37
CA LEU A 74 -6.48 -2.76 -7.92
C LEU A 74 -7.42 -3.97 -8.03
N LEU A 75 -6.90 -5.11 -8.49
CA LEU A 75 -7.66 -6.36 -8.59
C LEU A 75 -8.15 -6.81 -7.21
N ALA A 76 -7.29 -6.76 -6.19
CA ALA A 76 -7.66 -7.09 -4.81
C ALA A 76 -8.69 -6.13 -4.24
N SER A 77 -8.51 -4.81 -4.43
CA SER A 77 -9.49 -3.81 -4.00
C SER A 77 -10.86 -4.04 -4.65
N PHE A 78 -10.88 -4.34 -5.95
CA PHE A 78 -12.09 -4.67 -6.69
C PHE A 78 -12.74 -5.97 -6.19
N LEU A 79 -11.95 -7.03 -5.94
CA LEU A 79 -12.47 -8.29 -5.39
C LEU A 79 -13.09 -8.09 -4.01
N ILE A 80 -12.43 -7.34 -3.13
CA ILE A 80 -12.96 -7.00 -1.80
C ILE A 80 -14.29 -6.25 -1.94
N ALA A 81 -14.35 -5.23 -2.81
CA ALA A 81 -15.57 -4.46 -3.04
C ALA A 81 -16.71 -5.33 -3.62
N PHE A 82 -16.38 -6.21 -4.57
CA PHE A 82 -17.33 -7.13 -5.19
C PHE A 82 -17.90 -8.14 -4.20
N VAL A 83 -17.03 -8.77 -3.39
CA VAL A 83 -17.46 -9.73 -2.37
C VAL A 83 -18.30 -9.04 -1.30
N ASN A 84 -17.94 -7.80 -0.91
CA ASN A 84 -18.67 -7.01 0.07
C ASN A 84 -20.07 -6.58 -0.45
N GLN A 85 -20.22 -6.28 -1.75
CA GLN A 85 -21.52 -5.91 -2.34
C GLN A 85 -22.43 -7.10 -2.66
N ASN A 86 -21.85 -8.22 -3.10
CA ASN A 86 -22.62 -9.38 -3.57
C ASN A 86 -22.92 -10.41 -2.47
N SER A 87 -22.25 -10.33 -1.32
CA SER A 87 -22.44 -11.30 -0.22
C SER A 87 -23.07 -10.66 1.00
N THR A 88 -23.92 -11.40 1.71
CA THR A 88 -24.50 -10.99 3.00
C THR A 88 -23.51 -11.06 4.18
N ILE A 89 -22.21 -11.12 3.88
CA ILE A 89 -21.14 -11.37 4.85
C ILE A 89 -20.62 -10.01 5.33
N LYS A 90 -20.27 -9.88 6.61
CA LYS A 90 -19.63 -8.68 7.16
C LYS A 90 -18.41 -8.30 6.32
N GLY A 91 -18.28 -7.01 5.97
CA GLY A 91 -17.19 -6.51 5.12
C GLY A 91 -15.79 -6.95 5.57
N ASP A 92 -15.55 -7.00 6.87
CA ASP A 92 -14.29 -7.47 7.46
C ASP A 92 -13.94 -8.92 7.10
N THR A 93 -14.95 -9.78 6.95
CA THR A 93 -14.76 -11.18 6.54
C THR A 93 -14.42 -11.27 5.05
N ALA A 94 -15.05 -10.44 4.20
CA ALA A 94 -14.70 -10.36 2.78
C ALA A 94 -13.25 -9.89 2.57
N ILE A 95 -12.83 -8.89 3.36
CA ILE A 95 -11.45 -8.42 3.41
C ILE A 95 -10.52 -9.56 3.83
N GLY A 96 -10.83 -10.28 4.91
CA GLY A 96 -10.01 -11.37 5.43
C GLY A 96 -9.85 -12.56 4.46
N ILE A 97 -10.93 -12.98 3.78
CA ILE A 97 -10.90 -14.07 2.80
C ILE A 97 -10.02 -13.69 1.60
N THR A 98 -10.19 -12.48 1.09
CA THR A 98 -9.40 -12.01 -0.07
C THR A 98 -7.94 -11.85 0.32
N PHE A 99 -7.65 -11.25 1.47
CA PHE A 99 -6.31 -11.13 2.04
C PHE A 99 -5.61 -12.49 2.15
N SER A 100 -6.25 -13.47 2.79
CA SER A 100 -5.66 -14.80 3.00
C SER A 100 -5.37 -15.51 1.66
N SER A 101 -6.28 -15.39 0.70
CA SER A 101 -6.14 -16.00 -0.63
C SER A 101 -4.96 -15.40 -1.41
N PHE A 102 -4.84 -14.07 -1.44
CA PHE A 102 -3.76 -13.40 -2.17
C PHE A 102 -2.41 -13.57 -1.49
N LEU A 103 -2.38 -13.55 -0.16
CA LEU A 103 -1.17 -13.81 0.60
C LEU A 103 -0.67 -15.24 0.36
N ALA A 104 -1.55 -16.23 0.43
CA ALA A 104 -1.20 -17.62 0.13
C ALA A 104 -0.67 -17.77 -1.31
N LEU A 105 -1.34 -17.14 -2.28
CA LEU A 105 -0.92 -17.15 -3.68
C LEU A 105 0.47 -16.49 -3.86
N GLY A 106 0.70 -15.35 -3.21
CA GLY A 106 2.00 -14.66 -3.24
C GLY A 106 3.12 -15.52 -2.66
N VAL A 107 2.90 -16.14 -1.50
CA VAL A 107 3.88 -17.04 -0.87
C VAL A 107 4.20 -18.25 -1.76
N ILE A 108 3.19 -18.84 -2.41
CA ILE A 108 3.39 -19.95 -3.35
C ILE A 108 4.23 -19.50 -4.55
N LEU A 109 3.92 -18.35 -5.16
CA LEU A 109 4.69 -17.81 -6.29
C LEU A 109 6.15 -17.53 -5.90
N ILE A 110 6.38 -16.95 -4.73
CA ILE A 110 7.73 -16.68 -4.21
C ILE A 110 8.50 -17.99 -4.02
N SER A 111 7.84 -19.02 -3.47
CA SER A 111 8.44 -20.34 -3.26
C SER A 111 8.85 -20.99 -4.59
N VAL A 112 8.05 -20.85 -5.64
CA VAL A 112 8.35 -21.36 -6.99
C VAL A 112 9.47 -20.57 -7.67
N ALA A 113 9.56 -19.27 -7.43
CA ALA A 113 10.56 -18.39 -8.05
C ALA A 113 12.02 -18.68 -7.64
N LYS A 114 12.27 -19.56 -6.65
CA LYS A 114 13.61 -20.10 -6.27
C LYS A 114 14.72 -19.05 -6.04
N SER A 115 14.37 -17.81 -5.74
CA SER A 115 15.30 -16.71 -5.45
C SER A 115 15.05 -16.15 -4.04
N SER A 116 15.29 -16.98 -3.02
CA SER A 116 14.89 -16.69 -1.63
C SER A 116 15.68 -15.56 -0.95
N THR A 117 16.75 -15.04 -1.55
CA THR A 117 17.63 -14.06 -0.88
C THR A 117 17.31 -12.60 -1.17
N ASP A 118 16.81 -12.24 -2.36
CA ASP A 118 16.48 -10.84 -2.70
C ASP A 118 15.00 -10.48 -2.51
N LEU A 119 14.10 -11.48 -2.56
CA LEU A 119 12.66 -11.19 -2.53
C LEU A 119 12.16 -10.77 -1.14
N PHE A 120 12.80 -11.19 -0.04
CA PHE A 120 12.43 -10.72 1.30
C PHE A 120 12.71 -9.22 1.47
N HIS A 121 13.80 -8.69 0.89
CA HIS A 121 14.08 -7.26 0.93
C HIS A 121 13.07 -6.43 0.14
N ILE A 122 12.50 -7.01 -0.91
CA ILE A 122 11.38 -6.42 -1.65
C ILE A 122 10.07 -6.54 -0.86
N LEU A 123 9.85 -7.67 -0.18
CA LEU A 123 8.65 -7.97 0.61
C LEU A 123 8.47 -7.05 1.82
N PHE A 124 9.57 -6.76 2.52
CA PHE A 124 9.58 -5.87 3.69
C PHE A 124 9.78 -4.40 3.33
N GLY A 125 10.17 -4.12 2.08
CA GLY A 125 10.44 -2.78 1.58
C GLY A 125 11.81 -2.27 2.03
N ASN A 126 12.48 -1.51 1.15
CA ASN A 126 13.69 -0.78 1.48
C ASN A 126 13.49 0.70 1.19
N ILE A 127 13.20 1.47 2.23
CA ILE A 127 13.00 2.92 2.10
C ILE A 127 14.28 3.66 1.64
N LEU A 128 15.45 3.05 1.85
CA LEU A 128 16.74 3.59 1.42
C LEU A 128 16.99 3.40 -0.08
N ALA A 129 16.23 2.52 -0.74
CA ALA A 129 16.35 2.27 -2.18
C ALA A 129 15.44 3.16 -3.04
N VAL A 130 14.70 4.08 -2.42
CA VAL A 130 13.79 5.00 -3.12
C VAL A 130 14.59 5.93 -4.04
N GLN A 131 14.35 5.82 -5.34
CA GLN A 131 14.96 6.70 -6.33
C GLN A 131 14.23 8.05 -6.40
N ASP A 132 14.87 9.04 -7.01
CA ASP A 132 14.30 10.39 -7.18
C ASP A 132 12.97 10.38 -7.95
N ILE A 133 12.86 9.49 -8.93
CA ILE A 133 11.62 9.30 -9.70
C ILE A 133 10.50 8.72 -8.83
N ASP A 134 10.80 7.73 -7.98
CA ASP A 134 9.84 7.11 -7.07
C ASP A 134 9.37 8.10 -6.01
N LEU A 135 10.28 8.97 -5.53
CA LEU A 135 9.96 10.07 -4.63
C LEU A 135 8.97 11.04 -5.29
N LEU A 136 9.24 11.46 -6.53
CA LEU A 136 8.38 12.39 -7.26
C LEU A 136 6.99 11.78 -7.50
N ILE A 137 6.92 10.51 -7.91
CA ILE A 137 5.65 9.78 -8.07
C ILE A 137 4.90 9.72 -6.74
N THR A 138 5.58 9.34 -5.65
CA THR A 138 4.98 9.26 -4.31
C THR A 138 4.44 10.60 -3.85
N LEU A 139 5.17 11.68 -4.08
CA LEU A 139 4.77 13.04 -3.71
C LEU A 139 3.56 13.50 -4.52
N VAL A 140 3.56 13.29 -5.84
CA VAL A 140 2.42 13.62 -6.71
C VAL A 140 1.17 12.83 -6.30
N VAL A 141 1.28 11.52 -6.10
CA VAL A 141 0.15 10.67 -5.67
C VAL A 141 -0.36 11.10 -4.31
N SER A 142 0.54 11.40 -3.37
CA SER A 142 0.17 11.86 -2.02
C SER A 142 -0.57 13.20 -2.04
N VAL A 143 -0.12 14.16 -2.85
CA VAL A 143 -0.83 15.43 -3.06
C VAL A 143 -2.21 15.19 -3.67
N ILE A 144 -2.33 14.34 -4.69
CA ILE A 144 -3.61 13.99 -5.30
C ILE A 144 -4.56 13.40 -4.26
N VAL A 145 -4.09 12.45 -3.45
CA VAL A 145 -4.89 11.82 -2.39
C VAL A 145 -5.39 12.86 -1.38
N VAL A 146 -4.50 13.74 -0.89
CA VAL A 146 -4.89 14.79 0.06
C VAL A 146 -5.88 15.76 -0.57
N VAL A 147 -5.69 16.18 -1.81
CA VAL A 147 -6.62 17.06 -2.53
C VAL A 147 -8.00 16.40 -2.67
N VAL A 148 -8.05 15.11 -3.01
CA VAL A 148 -9.32 14.36 -3.09
C VAL A 148 -9.98 14.30 -1.71
N ILE A 149 -9.25 13.98 -0.65
CA ILE A 149 -9.80 13.94 0.71
C ILE A 149 -10.35 15.30 1.13
N LEU A 150 -9.63 16.39 0.84
CA LEU A 150 -10.08 17.74 1.17
C LEU A 150 -11.30 18.17 0.35
N ALA A 151 -11.33 17.86 -0.95
CA ALA A 151 -12.46 18.16 -1.82
C ALA A 151 -13.73 17.41 -1.37
N TYR A 152 -13.59 16.14 -1.01
CA TYR A 152 -14.67 15.25 -0.57
C TYR A 152 -14.84 15.19 0.96
N PHE A 153 -14.20 16.09 1.71
CA PHE A 153 -14.16 16.00 3.18
C PHE A 153 -15.57 15.98 3.79
N LYS A 154 -16.48 16.81 3.27
CA LYS A 154 -17.88 16.85 3.72
C LYS A 154 -18.61 15.54 3.43
N GLU A 155 -18.44 14.97 2.24
CA GLU A 155 -19.09 13.72 1.83
C GLU A 155 -18.53 12.51 2.61
N LEU A 156 -17.20 12.46 2.82
CA LEU A 156 -16.54 11.45 3.64
C LEU A 156 -16.98 11.54 5.10
N GLN A 157 -17.15 12.74 5.65
CA GLN A 157 -17.64 12.93 7.01
C GLN A 157 -19.10 12.45 7.14
N VAL A 158 -19.99 12.87 6.23
CA VAL A 158 -21.40 12.46 6.27
C VAL A 158 -21.52 10.93 6.15
N THR A 159 -20.86 10.32 5.18
CA THR A 159 -20.91 8.86 4.98
C THR A 159 -20.22 8.03 6.07
N SER A 160 -19.36 8.65 6.89
CA SER A 160 -18.70 7.95 8.01
C SER A 160 -19.48 8.05 9.32
N PHE A 161 -20.32 9.08 9.49
CA PHE A 161 -21.09 9.32 10.72
C PHE A 161 -22.59 9.04 10.56
N ASP A 162 -23.11 9.02 9.34
CA ASP A 162 -24.51 8.75 9.04
C ASP A 162 -24.64 7.43 8.25
N PRO A 163 -25.02 6.33 8.91
CA PRO A 163 -25.40 5.10 8.24
C PRO A 163 -26.86 5.26 7.78
N VAL A 164 -27.09 5.82 6.60
CA VAL A 164 -28.37 5.63 5.89
C VAL A 164 -28.54 4.17 5.49
#